data_AF-A0A6P2SWW9-F1
#
_entry.id   AF-A0A6P2SWW9-F1
#
_cell.length_a   1.000
_cell.length_b   1.000
_cell.length_c   1.000
_cell.angle_alpha   90.00
_cell.angle_beta   90.00
_cell.angle_gamma   90.00
#
_symmetry.space_group_name_H-M   'P 1'
#
loop_
_entity.id
_entity.type
_entity.pdbx_description
1 polymer ?
#
loop_
_entity_poly.entity_id
_entity_poly.type
_entity_poly.pdbx_seq_one_letter_code
_entity_poly.pdbx_strand_id
1 'polypeptide(L)'
;MLKTLPQVLRINATGVWIPGLVAVSFSEYLQSNLNAMRTLAGDDEPDYASLGPLLKQWFTEFCRYDYGEANRMRLLPLFCGVAACTVFFGGETVNPPKVKQNLETFVRRTLNADEWLEFADDALGTPPFAALDEQMQAKVLEGALTLAESLATRQELEELVVAVFSGSANALKFPRHKGVYRTLDLLHRNLIRSKKKNRIFGILGVAVNPFESKIGCPACNERLNDLDFMNQLTRDGVAIHTPNCNKPIFVGLSRETLVAARIPAWAYGYTDD
;
A
#
# COMPACT_ATOMS: atom_id res chain seq x y z
N MET A 1 6.00 10.93 -26.11
CA MET A 1 4.82 10.03 -25.94
C MET A 1 4.47 9.83 -24.47
N LEU A 2 5.44 9.53 -23.60
CA LEU A 2 5.26 9.36 -22.13
C LEU A 2 4.51 10.48 -21.40
N LYS A 3 4.81 11.75 -21.70
CA LYS A 3 4.24 12.90 -20.97
C LYS A 3 2.73 13.04 -21.16
N THR A 4 2.19 12.54 -22.26
CA THR A 4 0.75 12.66 -22.61
C THR A 4 -0.04 11.40 -22.29
N LEU A 5 0.60 10.24 -22.09
CA LEU A 5 -0.11 8.99 -21.81
C LEU A 5 -1.01 9.08 -20.55
N PRO A 6 -0.57 9.66 -19.42
CA PRO A 6 -1.45 9.87 -18.27
C PRO A 6 -2.71 10.68 -18.60
N GLN A 7 -2.62 11.64 -19.53
CA GLN A 7 -3.77 12.43 -19.98
C GLN A 7 -4.71 11.60 -20.84
N VAL A 8 -4.18 10.76 -21.74
CA VAL A 8 -4.97 9.84 -22.56
C VAL A 8 -5.73 8.83 -21.69
N LEU A 9 -5.07 8.25 -20.69
CA LEU A 9 -5.68 7.28 -19.78
C LEU A 9 -6.80 7.89 -18.91
N ARG A 10 -6.73 9.20 -18.61
CA ARG A 10 -7.84 9.91 -17.94
C ARG A 10 -9.08 10.02 -18.83
N ILE A 11 -8.90 10.10 -20.14
CA ILE A 11 -10.00 10.20 -21.10
C ILE A 11 -10.55 8.80 -21.41
N ASN A 12 -9.66 7.84 -21.70
CA ASN A 12 -10.02 6.47 -22.01
C ASN A 12 -8.86 5.49 -21.75
N ALA A 13 -9.01 4.63 -20.74
CA ALA A 13 -8.07 3.55 -20.42
C ALA A 13 -8.53 2.15 -20.90
N THR A 14 -9.69 2.06 -21.54
CA THR A 14 -10.31 0.78 -21.94
C THR A 14 -9.95 0.32 -23.36
N GLY A 15 -9.24 1.15 -24.12
CA GLY A 15 -8.83 0.81 -25.49
C GLY A 15 -7.93 -0.43 -25.56
N VAL A 16 -8.05 -1.19 -26.65
CA VAL A 16 -7.33 -2.48 -26.83
C VAL A 16 -5.80 -2.33 -26.81
N TRP A 17 -5.29 -1.19 -27.27
CA TRP A 17 -3.85 -0.89 -27.35
C TRP A 17 -3.25 -0.37 -26.04
N ILE A 18 -4.09 -0.04 -25.05
CA ILE A 18 -3.65 0.59 -23.79
C ILE A 18 -2.61 -0.26 -23.04
N PRO A 19 -2.77 -1.59 -22.88
CA PRO A 19 -1.76 -2.39 -22.19
C PRO A 19 -0.36 -2.28 -22.80
N GLY A 20 -0.28 -2.30 -24.13
CA GLY A 20 0.99 -2.13 -24.84
C GLY A 20 1.62 -0.75 -24.62
N LEU A 21 0.81 0.31 -24.61
CA LEU A 21 1.30 1.67 -24.34
C LEU A 21 1.81 1.83 -22.90
N VAL A 22 1.12 1.22 -21.93
CA VAL A 22 1.57 1.22 -20.53
C VAL A 22 2.87 0.42 -20.38
N ALA A 23 3.00 -0.72 -21.04
CA ALA A 23 4.21 -1.54 -21.04
C ALA A 23 5.42 -0.81 -21.65
N VAL A 24 5.25 -0.17 -22.81
CA VAL A 24 6.28 0.69 -23.41
C VAL A 24 6.61 1.86 -22.48
N SER A 25 5.59 2.47 -21.87
CA SER A 25 5.81 3.56 -20.93
C SER A 25 6.63 3.16 -19.71
N PHE A 26 6.42 1.95 -19.20
CA PHE A 26 7.22 1.42 -18.10
C PHE A 26 8.65 1.14 -18.54
N SER A 27 8.84 0.52 -19.71
CA SER A 27 10.16 0.19 -20.25
C SER A 27 11.05 1.42 -20.38
N GLU A 28 10.54 2.49 -21.01
CA GLU A 28 11.26 3.76 -21.15
C GLU A 28 11.54 4.40 -19.79
N TYR A 29 10.59 4.32 -18.85
CA TYR A 29 10.75 4.86 -17.50
C TYR A 29 11.84 4.12 -16.72
N LEU A 30 11.83 2.80 -16.73
CA LEU A 30 12.81 1.96 -16.05
C LEU A 30 14.21 2.19 -16.63
N GLN A 31 14.34 2.11 -17.96
CA GLN A 31 15.62 2.31 -18.65
C GLN A 31 16.20 3.71 -18.39
N SER A 32 15.37 4.75 -18.46
CA SER A 32 15.82 6.13 -18.21
C SER A 32 16.35 6.31 -16.78
N ASN A 33 15.68 5.75 -15.78
CA ASN A 33 16.11 5.89 -14.39
C ASN A 33 17.35 5.05 -14.09
N LEU A 34 17.45 3.82 -14.60
CA LEU A 34 18.66 3.00 -14.47
C LEU A 34 19.88 3.69 -15.10
N ASN A 35 19.73 4.26 -16.29
CA ASN A 35 20.81 4.99 -16.96
C ASN A 35 21.22 6.25 -16.18
N ALA A 36 20.26 6.97 -15.59
CA ALA A 36 20.55 8.13 -14.75
C ALA A 36 21.36 7.72 -13.51
N MET A 37 20.99 6.63 -12.82
CA MET A 37 21.73 6.12 -11.67
C MET A 37 23.15 5.69 -12.04
N ARG A 38 23.33 4.98 -13.16
CA ARG A 38 24.65 4.59 -13.66
C ARG A 38 25.52 5.81 -13.98
N THR A 39 24.92 6.85 -14.57
CA THR A 39 25.63 8.09 -14.90
C THR A 39 26.05 8.85 -13.64
N LEU A 40 25.21 8.85 -12.59
CA LEU A 40 25.52 9.47 -11.30
C LEU A 40 26.61 8.73 -10.54
N ALA A 41 26.65 7.39 -10.65
CA ALA A 41 27.66 6.56 -10.00
C ALA A 41 29.04 6.66 -10.66
N GLY A 42 29.10 6.92 -11.97
CA GLY A 42 30.37 7.02 -12.71
C GLY A 42 31.09 5.67 -12.73
N ASP A 43 32.25 5.61 -12.09
CA ASP A 43 33.07 4.39 -11.97
C ASP A 43 32.68 3.52 -10.76
N ASP A 44 31.87 4.04 -9.84
CA ASP A 44 31.39 3.31 -8.66
C ASP A 44 30.17 2.41 -8.98
N GLU A 45 29.87 1.47 -8.08
CA GLU A 45 28.66 0.63 -8.20
C GLU A 45 27.39 1.49 -7.98
N PRO A 46 26.41 1.46 -8.89
CA PRO A 46 25.21 2.28 -8.75
C PRO A 46 24.34 1.86 -7.55
N ASP A 47 24.01 2.83 -6.70
CA ASP A 47 23.01 2.63 -5.64
C ASP A 47 21.59 2.73 -6.22
N TYR A 48 20.96 1.57 -6.37
CA TYR A 48 19.60 1.46 -6.88
C TYR A 48 18.51 1.68 -5.80
N ALA A 49 18.86 1.95 -4.53
CA ALA A 49 17.89 2.15 -3.45
C ALA A 49 16.87 3.28 -3.76
N SER A 50 17.35 4.31 -4.46
CA SER A 50 16.56 5.48 -4.87
C SER A 50 15.59 5.19 -6.02
N LEU A 51 15.71 4.04 -6.70
CA LEU A 51 14.80 3.63 -7.78
C LEU A 51 13.43 3.19 -7.24
N GLY A 52 13.36 2.61 -6.04
CA GLY A 52 12.11 2.14 -5.45
C GLY A 52 11.02 3.22 -5.34
N PRO A 53 11.31 4.40 -4.74
CA PRO A 53 10.36 5.51 -4.69
C PRO A 53 9.86 5.99 -6.06
N LEU A 54 10.73 5.99 -7.08
CA LEU A 54 10.40 6.39 -8.45
C LEU A 54 9.45 5.38 -9.09
N LEU A 55 9.77 4.08 -8.99
CA LEU A 55 8.90 3.00 -9.48
C LEU A 55 7.56 2.99 -8.76
N LYS A 56 7.54 3.25 -7.45
CA LYS A 56 6.31 3.39 -6.66
C LYS A 56 5.43 4.52 -7.19
N GLN A 57 6.02 5.66 -7.54
CA GLN A 57 5.30 6.81 -8.09
C GLN A 57 4.64 6.43 -9.42
N TRP A 58 5.40 5.82 -10.32
CA TRP A 58 4.88 5.34 -11.61
C TRP A 58 3.76 4.32 -11.40
N PHE A 59 4.00 3.29 -10.57
CA PHE A 59 3.03 2.24 -10.25
C PHE A 59 1.72 2.82 -9.71
N THR A 60 1.80 3.72 -8.74
CA THR A 60 0.61 4.35 -8.13
C THR A 60 -0.17 5.19 -9.13
N GLU A 61 0.51 5.93 -10.01
CA GLU A 61 -0.13 6.73 -11.05
C GLU A 61 -0.87 5.85 -12.05
N PHE A 62 -0.26 4.75 -12.49
CA PHE A 62 -0.82 3.89 -13.53
C PHE A 62 -1.84 2.88 -13.02
N CYS A 63 -1.76 2.40 -11.77
CA CYS A 63 -2.76 1.47 -11.22
C CYS A 63 -4.12 2.11 -10.91
N ARG A 64 -4.25 3.44 -10.91
CA ARG A 64 -5.49 4.12 -10.53
C ARG A 64 -6.52 4.26 -11.65
N TYR A 65 -6.14 4.04 -12.90
CA TYR A 65 -7.02 4.23 -14.04
C TYR A 65 -8.03 3.08 -14.18
N ASP A 66 -9.23 3.37 -14.70
CA ASP A 66 -10.24 2.34 -14.95
C ASP A 66 -10.04 1.68 -16.32
N TYR A 67 -9.16 0.69 -16.37
CA TYR A 67 -8.83 -0.02 -17.62
C TYR A 67 -9.95 -0.93 -18.13
N GLY A 68 -10.99 -1.20 -17.35
CA GLY A 68 -11.92 -2.30 -17.61
C GLY A 68 -11.28 -3.67 -17.37
N GLU A 69 -12.11 -4.71 -17.24
CA GLU A 69 -11.68 -6.04 -16.77
C GLU A 69 -10.64 -6.70 -17.69
N ALA A 70 -10.87 -6.70 -19.00
CA ALA A 70 -9.96 -7.33 -19.95
C ALA A 70 -8.54 -6.72 -19.91
N ASN A 71 -8.43 -5.40 -19.86
CA ASN A 71 -7.12 -4.74 -19.79
C ASN A 71 -6.50 -4.88 -18.39
N ARG A 72 -7.29 -4.91 -17.31
CA ARG A 72 -6.76 -5.22 -15.97
C ARG A 72 -6.04 -6.55 -15.94
N MET A 73 -6.65 -7.59 -16.51
CA MET A 73 -6.04 -8.92 -16.56
C MET A 73 -4.79 -8.96 -17.44
N ARG A 74 -4.78 -8.24 -18.57
CA ARG A 74 -3.59 -8.13 -19.44
C ARG A 74 -2.43 -7.36 -18.81
N LEU A 75 -2.73 -6.39 -17.95
CA LEU A 75 -1.75 -5.55 -17.27
C LEU A 75 -1.27 -6.15 -15.95
N LEU A 76 -1.96 -7.17 -15.43
CA LEU A 76 -1.66 -7.77 -14.13
C LEU A 76 -0.20 -8.26 -14.04
N PRO A 77 0.34 -9.05 -15.00
CA PRO A 77 1.74 -9.47 -14.95
C PRO A 77 2.70 -8.28 -14.89
N LEU A 78 2.54 -7.31 -15.80
CA LEU A 78 3.37 -6.10 -15.81
C LEU A 78 3.40 -5.43 -14.44
N PHE A 79 2.23 -5.20 -13.84
CA PHE A 79 2.14 -4.54 -12.54
C PHE A 79 2.66 -5.40 -11.37
N CYS A 80 2.57 -6.73 -11.44
CA CYS A 80 3.26 -7.62 -10.50
C CYS A 80 4.78 -7.44 -10.58
N GLY A 81 5.35 -7.43 -11.79
CA GLY A 81 6.78 -7.19 -12.00
C GLY A 81 7.22 -5.80 -11.52
N VAL A 82 6.44 -4.74 -11.81
CA VAL A 82 6.74 -3.38 -11.31
C VAL A 82 6.69 -3.32 -9.79
N ALA A 83 5.70 -3.97 -9.17
CA ALA A 83 5.58 -4.04 -7.73
C ALA A 83 6.78 -4.75 -7.09
N ALA A 84 7.23 -5.88 -7.67
CA ALA A 84 8.42 -6.59 -7.25
C ALA A 84 9.68 -5.70 -7.32
N CYS A 85 9.91 -5.03 -8.45
CA CYS A 85 11.00 -4.07 -8.59
C CYS A 85 10.90 -2.94 -7.55
N THR A 86 9.70 -2.41 -7.32
CA THR A 86 9.46 -1.33 -6.36
C THR A 86 9.87 -1.73 -4.94
N VAL A 87 9.53 -2.95 -4.52
CA VAL A 87 9.87 -3.47 -3.20
C VAL A 87 11.35 -3.78 -3.10
N PHE A 88 11.91 -4.49 -4.08
CA PHE A 88 13.31 -4.88 -4.11
C PHE A 88 14.24 -3.66 -4.06
N PHE A 89 14.06 -2.71 -4.99
CA PHE A 89 14.89 -1.51 -5.04
C PHE A 89 14.54 -0.53 -3.93
N GLY A 90 13.33 -0.51 -3.40
CA GLY A 90 12.94 0.45 -2.36
C GLY A 90 13.44 0.11 -0.96
N GLY A 91 13.68 -1.18 -0.68
CA GLY A 91 14.01 -1.65 0.66
C GLY A 91 13.05 -1.10 1.72
N GLU A 92 13.60 -0.61 2.83
CA GLU A 92 12.82 -0.07 3.96
C GLU A 92 12.02 1.20 3.64
N THR A 93 12.34 1.90 2.55
CA THR A 93 11.64 3.15 2.17
C THR A 93 10.26 2.89 1.55
N VAL A 94 10.01 1.66 1.11
CA VAL A 94 8.76 1.23 0.48
C VAL A 94 7.89 0.46 1.48
N ASN A 95 6.58 0.43 1.23
CA ASN A 95 5.61 -0.30 2.05
C ASN A 95 5.04 -1.48 1.24
N PRO A 96 5.62 -2.70 1.34
CA PRO A 96 5.14 -3.85 0.57
C PRO A 96 3.64 -4.13 0.79
N PRO A 97 3.11 -4.14 2.04
CA PRO A 97 1.67 -4.24 2.30
C PRO A 97 0.80 -3.25 1.51
N LYS A 98 1.29 -2.01 1.31
CA LYS A 98 0.54 -0.98 0.56
C LYS A 98 0.63 -1.19 -0.94
N VAL A 99 1.79 -1.61 -1.44
CA VAL A 99 1.99 -1.97 -2.84
C VAL A 99 1.07 -3.15 -3.21
N LYS A 100 1.03 -4.18 -2.35
CA LYS A 100 0.09 -5.30 -2.47
C LYS A 100 -1.36 -4.84 -2.50
N GLN A 101 -1.78 -4.03 -1.52
CA GLN A 101 -3.14 -3.50 -1.46
C GLN A 101 -3.52 -2.69 -2.71
N ASN A 102 -2.60 -1.88 -3.24
CA ASN A 102 -2.83 -1.11 -4.46
C ASN A 102 -3.05 -2.04 -5.67
N LEU A 103 -2.28 -3.14 -5.78
CA LEU A 103 -2.48 -4.09 -6.88
C LEU A 103 -3.79 -4.87 -6.73
N GLU A 104 -4.12 -5.33 -5.53
CA GLU A 104 -5.38 -6.03 -5.24
C GLU A 104 -6.59 -5.14 -5.51
N THR A 105 -6.48 -3.84 -5.20
CA THR A 105 -7.50 -2.84 -5.54
C THR A 105 -7.63 -2.68 -7.05
N PHE A 106 -6.50 -2.62 -7.76
CA PHE A 106 -6.48 -2.54 -9.21
C PHE A 106 -7.19 -3.76 -9.83
N VAL A 107 -6.82 -4.99 -9.48
CA VAL A 107 -7.39 -6.22 -10.05
C VAL A 107 -8.78 -6.56 -9.49
N ARG A 108 -9.22 -5.86 -8.43
CA ARG A 108 -10.50 -6.03 -7.73
C ARG A 108 -10.69 -7.42 -7.10
N ARG A 109 -9.59 -8.07 -6.74
CA ARG A 109 -9.55 -9.34 -6.02
C ARG A 109 -8.24 -9.48 -5.26
N THR A 110 -8.20 -10.40 -4.31
CA THR A 110 -6.96 -10.82 -3.66
C THR A 110 -6.15 -11.70 -4.61
N LEU A 111 -4.82 -11.60 -4.50
CA LEU A 111 -3.89 -12.48 -5.19
C LEU A 111 -3.26 -13.41 -4.16
N ASN A 112 -3.25 -14.71 -4.45
CA ASN A 112 -2.55 -15.67 -3.58
C ASN A 112 -1.02 -15.62 -3.82
N ALA A 113 -0.25 -16.32 -2.99
CA ALA A 113 1.21 -16.29 -3.06
C ALA A 113 1.75 -16.83 -4.39
N ASP A 114 1.17 -17.93 -4.90
CA ASP A 114 1.59 -18.56 -6.16
C ASP A 114 1.33 -17.62 -7.35
N GLU A 115 0.16 -16.97 -7.39
CA GLU A 115 -0.18 -15.99 -8.43
C GLU A 115 0.78 -14.79 -8.44
N TRP A 116 1.21 -14.30 -7.26
CA TRP A 116 2.18 -13.22 -7.17
C TRP A 116 3.52 -13.59 -7.78
N LEU A 117 4.02 -14.80 -7.45
CA LEU A 117 5.30 -15.30 -7.92
C LEU A 117 5.25 -15.59 -9.43
N GLU A 118 4.23 -16.30 -9.90
CA GLU A 118 4.03 -16.64 -11.31
C GLU A 118 3.96 -15.38 -12.18
N PHE A 119 3.09 -14.44 -11.83
CA PHE A 119 2.93 -13.22 -12.63
C PHE A 119 4.15 -12.29 -12.59
N ALA A 120 4.90 -12.27 -11.49
CA ALA A 120 6.13 -11.49 -11.42
C ALA A 120 7.24 -12.13 -12.26
N ASP A 121 7.41 -13.45 -12.18
CA ASP A 121 8.40 -14.19 -12.97
C ASP A 121 8.14 -14.05 -14.47
N ASP A 122 6.90 -14.31 -14.89
CA ASP A 122 6.45 -14.12 -16.27
C ASP A 122 6.74 -12.69 -16.77
N ALA A 123 6.49 -11.68 -15.93
CA ALA A 123 6.70 -10.30 -16.32
C ALA A 123 8.18 -9.94 -16.46
N LEU A 124 9.05 -10.39 -15.55
CA LEU A 124 10.48 -10.05 -15.57
C LEU A 124 11.18 -10.57 -16.83
N GLY A 125 10.70 -11.69 -17.41
CA GLY A 125 11.18 -12.21 -18.69
C GLY A 125 10.71 -11.46 -19.93
N THR A 126 9.91 -10.39 -19.80
CA THR A 126 9.30 -9.69 -20.94
C THR A 126 10.03 -8.39 -21.33
N PRO A 127 9.85 -7.88 -22.58
CA PRO A 127 10.54 -6.69 -23.07
C PRO A 127 10.49 -5.44 -22.17
N PRO A 128 9.40 -5.15 -21.42
CA PRO A 128 9.37 -4.01 -20.50
C PRO A 128 10.46 -4.02 -19.43
N PHE A 129 10.98 -5.18 -19.04
CA PHE A 129 12.00 -5.35 -18.01
C PHE A 129 13.39 -5.62 -18.59
N ALA A 130 13.57 -5.60 -19.91
CA ALA A 130 14.83 -5.92 -20.59
C ALA A 130 16.02 -5.02 -20.21
N ALA A 131 15.78 -3.89 -19.53
CA ALA A 131 16.84 -3.03 -18.99
C ALA A 131 17.51 -3.62 -17.75
N LEU A 132 16.87 -4.59 -17.08
CA LEU A 132 17.43 -5.39 -16.00
C LEU A 132 18.17 -6.58 -16.63
N ASP A 133 19.42 -6.81 -16.25
CA ASP A 133 20.12 -8.04 -16.62
C ASP A 133 19.53 -9.25 -15.89
N GLU A 134 19.84 -10.47 -16.37
CA GLU A 134 19.29 -11.73 -15.82
C GLU A 134 19.58 -11.88 -14.32
N GLN A 135 20.75 -11.42 -13.86
CA GLN A 135 21.12 -11.50 -12.44
C GLN A 135 20.23 -10.57 -11.60
N MET A 136 19.94 -9.36 -12.08
CA MET A 136 19.06 -8.41 -11.41
C MET A 136 17.61 -8.87 -11.45
N GLN A 137 17.15 -9.46 -12.56
CA GLN A 137 15.81 -10.05 -12.65
C GLN A 137 15.62 -11.14 -11.59
N ALA A 138 16.59 -12.05 -11.44
CA ALA A 138 16.55 -13.08 -10.40
C ALA A 138 16.50 -12.50 -8.97
N LYS A 139 17.24 -11.41 -8.69
CA LYS A 139 17.20 -10.73 -7.40
C LYS A 139 15.85 -10.03 -7.15
N VAL A 140 15.26 -9.44 -8.18
CA VAL A 140 13.96 -8.75 -8.07
C VAL A 140 12.84 -9.72 -7.66
N LEU A 141 12.96 -11.02 -7.94
CA LEU A 141 12.03 -12.03 -7.44
C LEU A 141 11.97 -12.12 -5.91
N GLU A 142 13.03 -11.72 -5.19
CA GLU A 142 12.98 -11.57 -3.72
C GLU A 142 11.96 -10.51 -3.28
N GLY A 143 11.77 -9.46 -4.10
CA GLY A 143 10.73 -8.46 -3.92
C GLY A 143 9.32 -9.03 -4.15
N ALA A 144 9.17 -9.93 -5.13
CA ALA A 144 7.91 -10.65 -5.36
C ALA A 144 7.59 -11.61 -4.21
N LEU A 145 8.59 -12.34 -3.69
CA LEU A 145 8.45 -13.19 -2.51
C LEU A 145 8.02 -12.38 -1.28
N THR A 146 8.67 -11.22 -1.05
CA THR A 146 8.29 -10.29 0.02
C THR A 146 6.81 -9.87 -0.10
N LEU A 147 6.32 -9.60 -1.32
CA LEU A 147 4.91 -9.27 -1.56
C LEU A 147 3.98 -10.46 -1.34
N ALA A 148 4.37 -11.64 -1.82
CA ALA A 148 3.61 -12.88 -1.66
C ALA A 148 3.39 -13.21 -0.18
N GLU A 149 4.44 -13.08 0.64
CA GLU A 149 4.42 -13.31 2.09
C GLU A 149 3.80 -12.16 2.89
N SER A 150 3.84 -10.93 2.37
CA SER A 150 3.24 -9.78 3.05
C SER A 150 1.71 -9.87 3.11
N LEU A 151 1.13 -9.48 4.24
CA LEU A 151 -0.29 -9.18 4.29
C LEU A 151 -0.56 -7.86 3.58
N ALA A 152 -1.76 -7.69 3.01
CA ALA A 152 -2.19 -6.37 2.58
C ALA A 152 -2.26 -5.44 3.80
N THR A 153 -1.95 -4.13 3.64
CA THR A 153 -1.93 -3.18 4.78
C THR A 153 -3.18 -3.26 5.65
N ARG A 154 -4.36 -3.41 5.03
CA ARG A 154 -5.63 -3.60 5.75
C ARG A 154 -5.60 -4.83 6.65
N GLN A 155 -5.20 -6.00 6.14
CA GLN A 155 -5.15 -7.25 6.89
C GLN A 155 -4.13 -7.17 8.03
N GLU A 156 -2.94 -6.58 7.78
CA GLU A 156 -1.93 -6.37 8.81
C GLU A 156 -2.47 -5.49 9.96
N LEU A 157 -3.17 -4.40 9.63
CA LEU A 157 -3.78 -3.51 10.62
C LEU A 157 -4.97 -4.16 11.34
N GLU A 158 -5.77 -4.98 10.65
CA GLU A 158 -6.83 -5.80 11.27
C GLU A 158 -6.22 -6.77 12.29
N GLU A 159 -5.18 -7.53 11.92
CA GLU A 159 -4.48 -8.43 12.83
C GLU A 159 -3.86 -7.72 14.03
N LEU A 160 -3.29 -6.52 13.81
CA LEU A 160 -2.74 -5.69 14.88
C LEU A 160 -3.82 -5.32 15.90
N VAL A 161 -4.99 -4.87 15.43
CA VAL A 161 -6.13 -4.55 16.30
C VAL A 161 -6.56 -5.80 17.05
N VAL A 162 -6.75 -6.93 16.37
CA VAL A 162 -7.15 -8.20 17.00
C VAL A 162 -6.16 -8.63 18.09
N ALA A 163 -4.85 -8.55 17.81
CA ALA A 163 -3.81 -8.93 18.78
C ALA A 163 -3.88 -8.12 20.08
N VAL A 164 -4.18 -6.81 20.00
CA VAL A 164 -4.32 -5.96 21.19
C VAL A 164 -5.51 -6.36 22.06
N PHE A 165 -6.66 -6.67 21.45
CA PHE A 165 -7.86 -7.03 22.20
C PHE A 165 -7.86 -8.48 22.68
N SER A 166 -7.18 -9.38 21.98
CA SER A 166 -7.01 -10.77 22.39
C SER A 166 -5.90 -10.96 23.43
N GLY A 167 -5.10 -9.92 23.71
CA GLY A 167 -3.96 -9.99 24.63
C GLY A 167 -2.78 -10.81 24.09
N SER A 168 -2.64 -10.92 22.77
CA SER A 168 -1.54 -11.66 22.14
C SER A 168 -0.26 -10.81 22.15
N ALA A 169 0.84 -11.35 22.69
CA ALA A 169 2.13 -10.68 22.76
C ALA A 169 2.86 -10.68 21.39
N ASN A 170 2.25 -10.06 20.38
CA ASN A 170 2.73 -10.09 18.99
C ASN A 170 3.40 -8.79 18.53
N ALA A 171 3.88 -7.93 19.43
CA ALA A 171 4.52 -6.66 19.05
C ALA A 171 5.71 -6.82 18.09
N LEU A 172 6.35 -8.00 18.04
CA LEU A 172 7.43 -8.34 17.10
C LEU A 172 6.93 -8.63 15.68
N LYS A 173 5.65 -8.98 15.50
CA LYS A 173 5.05 -9.27 14.18
C LYS A 173 4.72 -8.01 13.37
N PHE A 174 4.70 -6.82 14.00
CA PHE A 174 4.33 -5.56 13.36
C PHE A 174 5.44 -4.50 13.47
N PRO A 175 6.64 -4.69 12.87
CA PRO A 175 7.76 -3.76 13.02
C PRO A 175 7.39 -2.33 12.62
N ARG A 176 6.68 -2.18 11.49
CA ARG A 176 6.25 -0.88 10.93
C ARG A 176 5.24 -0.16 11.82
N HIS A 177 4.31 -0.91 12.41
CA HIS A 177 3.20 -0.38 13.20
C HIS A 177 3.42 -0.52 14.72
N LYS A 178 4.65 -0.76 15.16
CA LYS A 178 5.00 -0.94 16.58
C LYS A 178 4.55 0.22 17.47
N GLY A 179 4.67 1.46 16.99
CA GLY A 179 4.20 2.66 17.70
C GLY A 179 2.68 2.70 17.86
N VAL A 180 1.95 2.32 16.80
CA VAL A 180 0.49 2.21 16.79
C VAL A 180 0.04 1.10 17.74
N TYR A 181 0.65 -0.08 17.69
CA TYR A 181 0.39 -1.19 18.61
C TYR A 181 0.55 -0.75 20.06
N ARG A 182 1.68 -0.12 20.40
CA ARG A 182 1.95 0.38 21.77
C ARG A 182 0.89 1.38 22.24
N THR A 183 0.48 2.28 21.35
CA THR A 183 -0.54 3.30 21.65
C THR A 183 -1.89 2.64 21.91
N LEU A 184 -2.31 1.73 21.03
CA LEU A 184 -3.58 1.04 21.14
C LEU A 184 -3.63 0.13 22.38
N ASP A 185 -2.56 -0.59 22.66
CA ASP A 185 -2.41 -1.43 23.86
C ASP A 185 -2.43 -0.59 25.16
N LEU A 186 -1.76 0.55 25.19
CA LEU A 186 -1.82 1.48 26.32
C LEU A 186 -3.26 1.99 26.55
N LEU A 187 -3.95 2.40 25.48
CA LEU A 187 -5.33 2.87 25.54
C LEU A 187 -6.27 1.76 26.03
N HIS A 188 -6.12 0.54 25.51
CA HIS A 188 -6.89 -0.62 25.93
C HIS A 188 -6.68 -0.94 27.42
N ARG A 189 -5.43 -1.03 27.88
CA ARG A 189 -5.09 -1.29 29.30
C ARG A 189 -5.63 -0.21 30.23
N ASN A 190 -5.50 1.07 29.88
CA ASN A 190 -6.04 2.18 30.66
C ASN A 190 -7.57 2.14 30.75
N LEU A 191 -8.22 1.68 29.69
CA LEU A 191 -9.67 1.58 29.64
C LEU A 191 -10.21 0.44 30.51
N ILE A 192 -9.57 -0.74 30.47
CA ILE A 192 -9.87 -1.86 31.38
C ILE A 192 -9.74 -1.39 32.84
N ARG A 193 -8.66 -0.66 33.17
CA ARG A 193 -8.42 -0.14 34.53
C ARG A 193 -9.47 0.89 34.97
N SER A 194 -9.88 1.78 34.07
CA SER A 194 -10.78 2.90 34.40
C SER A 194 -12.27 2.55 34.34
N LYS A 195 -12.64 1.38 33.78
CA LYS A 195 -14.04 0.93 33.56
C LYS A 195 -14.91 1.89 32.75
N LYS A 196 -14.32 2.89 32.07
CA LYS A 196 -15.05 3.84 31.22
C LYS A 196 -15.16 3.29 29.81
N LYS A 197 -16.36 3.22 29.23
CA LYS A 197 -16.52 2.87 27.81
C LYS A 197 -16.28 4.12 26.96
N ASN A 198 -15.12 4.20 26.33
CA ASN A 198 -14.79 5.24 25.35
C ASN A 198 -14.18 4.59 24.11
N ARG A 199 -14.36 5.23 22.96
CA ARG A 199 -13.69 4.79 21.72
C ARG A 199 -12.18 4.88 21.93
N ILE A 200 -11.43 3.84 21.62
CA ILE A 200 -9.96 3.82 21.70
C ILE A 200 -9.29 3.96 20.34
N PHE A 201 -10.03 3.76 19.25
CA PHE A 201 -9.59 4.08 17.90
C PHE A 201 -10.76 4.50 17.00
N GLY A 202 -10.44 4.99 15.80
CA GLY A 202 -11.42 5.35 14.77
C GLY A 202 -11.15 4.65 13.46
N ILE A 203 -12.18 4.47 12.65
CA ILE A 203 -12.10 3.84 11.33
C ILE A 203 -12.82 4.72 10.32
N LEU A 204 -12.13 5.09 9.24
CA LEU A 204 -12.71 5.65 8.04
C LEU A 204 -12.99 4.50 7.07
N GLY A 205 -14.22 4.36 6.59
CA GLY A 205 -14.58 3.35 5.59
C GLY A 205 -13.80 3.53 4.28
N VAL A 206 -13.77 2.48 3.45
CA VAL A 206 -13.02 2.48 2.18
C VAL A 206 -13.51 3.55 1.20
N ALA A 207 -14.82 3.86 1.23
CA ALA A 207 -15.44 4.87 0.37
C ALA A 207 -15.11 6.31 0.80
N VAL A 208 -14.76 6.50 2.07
CA VAL A 208 -14.52 7.83 2.65
C VAL A 208 -13.20 8.37 2.14
N ASN A 209 -13.23 9.47 1.39
CA ASN A 209 -12.03 10.16 0.95
C ASN A 209 -11.51 11.04 2.09
N PRO A 210 -10.39 10.69 2.74
CA PRO A 210 -9.96 11.39 3.95
C PRO A 210 -9.53 12.85 3.66
N PHE A 211 -9.29 13.23 2.40
CA PHE A 211 -8.95 14.61 2.01
C PHE A 211 -10.16 15.55 1.92
N GLU A 212 -11.38 15.05 2.12
CA GLU A 212 -12.55 15.90 2.18
C GLU A 212 -12.59 16.66 3.52
N SER A 213 -12.53 17.99 3.43
CA SER A 213 -12.39 18.94 4.55
C SER A 213 -13.52 18.94 5.60
N LYS A 214 -14.51 18.06 5.46
CA LYS A 214 -15.68 17.94 6.35
C LYS A 214 -15.67 16.67 7.22
N ILE A 215 -14.70 15.76 7.05
CA ILE A 215 -14.71 14.52 7.81
C ILE A 215 -14.23 14.76 9.25
N GLY A 216 -15.09 14.41 10.20
CA GLY A 216 -14.73 14.36 11.62
C GLY A 216 -13.99 13.06 11.95
N CYS A 217 -13.10 13.14 12.93
CA CYS A 217 -12.40 12.00 13.51
C CYS A 217 -13.42 11.00 14.08
N PRO A 218 -13.46 9.74 13.63
CA PRO A 218 -14.42 8.77 14.16
C PRO A 218 -14.24 8.51 15.67
N ALA A 219 -13.06 8.78 16.22
CA ALA A 219 -12.74 8.51 17.62
C ALA A 219 -13.09 9.66 18.60
N CYS A 220 -13.18 10.91 18.14
CA CYS A 220 -13.48 12.08 18.98
C CYS A 220 -14.38 13.16 18.34
N ASN A 221 -14.77 12.98 17.08
CA ASN A 221 -15.57 13.88 16.24
C ASN A 221 -14.91 15.23 15.88
N GLU A 222 -13.69 15.50 16.33
CA GLU A 222 -12.91 16.68 15.93
C GLU A 222 -12.44 16.57 14.48
N ARG A 223 -12.25 17.70 13.78
CA ARG A 223 -11.89 17.70 12.35
C ARG A 223 -10.55 17.02 12.06
N LEU A 224 -10.48 16.35 10.91
CA LEU A 224 -9.25 15.85 10.29
C LEU A 224 -8.80 16.84 9.22
N ASN A 225 -7.97 17.80 9.57
CA ASN A 225 -7.51 18.86 8.64
C ASN A 225 -5.98 19.05 8.63
N ASP A 226 -5.25 18.19 9.32
CA ASP A 226 -3.79 18.21 9.35
C ASP A 226 -3.21 17.43 8.16
N LEU A 227 -2.43 18.11 7.32
CA LEU A 227 -1.83 17.55 6.12
C LEU A 227 -0.84 16.42 6.43
N ASP A 228 -0.07 16.54 7.52
CA ASP A 228 0.93 15.53 7.86
C ASP A 228 0.27 14.25 8.37
N PHE A 229 -0.77 14.39 9.19
CA PHE A 229 -1.65 13.30 9.58
C PHE A 229 -2.24 12.60 8.36
N MET A 230 -2.75 13.38 7.40
CA MET A 230 -3.36 12.87 6.17
C MET A 230 -2.38 12.12 5.27
N ASN A 231 -1.15 12.64 5.15
CA ASN A 231 -0.07 11.98 4.43
C ASN A 231 0.33 10.65 5.10
N GLN A 232 0.44 10.63 6.43
CA GLN A 232 0.72 9.41 7.17
C GLN A 232 -0.40 8.38 7.01
N LEU A 233 -1.65 8.80 7.14
CA LEU A 233 -2.83 7.95 7.01
C LEU A 233 -2.90 7.30 5.62
N THR A 234 -2.61 8.07 4.58
CA THR A 234 -2.59 7.58 3.19
C THR A 234 -1.44 6.59 2.95
N ARG A 235 -0.26 6.87 3.52
CA ARG A 235 0.95 6.06 3.35
C ARG A 235 0.90 4.73 4.11
N ASP A 236 0.41 4.77 5.34
CA ASP A 236 0.52 3.67 6.31
C ASP A 236 -0.83 2.99 6.59
N GLY A 237 -1.95 3.51 6.07
CA GLY A 237 -3.30 3.03 6.38
C GLY A 237 -3.76 3.36 7.81
N VAL A 238 -2.89 3.96 8.62
CA VAL A 238 -3.14 4.37 10.00
C VAL A 238 -2.31 5.60 10.36
N ALA A 239 -2.88 6.49 11.17
CA ALA A 239 -2.17 7.61 11.77
C ALA A 239 -2.70 7.90 13.19
N ILE A 240 -1.92 8.57 14.03
CA ILE A 240 -2.38 9.01 15.36
C ILE A 240 -2.92 10.43 15.22
N HIS A 241 -4.16 10.68 15.67
CA HIS A 241 -4.77 12.00 15.57
C HIS A 241 -4.27 12.94 16.67
N THR A 242 -3.16 13.63 16.36
CA THR A 242 -2.53 14.66 17.19
C THR A 242 -2.97 16.07 16.77
N PRO A 243 -3.00 17.06 17.69
CA PRO A 243 -2.83 16.93 19.14
C PRO A 243 -4.12 16.52 19.88
N ASN A 244 -5.23 16.36 19.17
CA ASN A 244 -6.57 16.27 19.74
C ASN A 244 -6.78 15.03 20.63
N CYS A 245 -7.10 13.88 20.04
CA CYS A 245 -7.49 12.71 20.81
C CYS A 245 -6.36 11.73 21.09
N ASN A 246 -5.23 11.83 20.36
CA ASN A 246 -4.09 10.91 20.43
C ASN A 246 -4.50 9.43 20.26
N LYS A 247 -5.60 9.18 19.54
CA LYS A 247 -6.08 7.83 19.21
C LYS A 247 -5.67 7.47 17.78
N PRO A 248 -5.38 6.19 17.51
CA PRO A 248 -5.17 5.70 16.15
C PRO A 248 -6.44 5.83 15.31
N ILE A 249 -6.29 6.30 14.08
CA ILE A 249 -7.32 6.34 13.04
C ILE A 249 -6.85 5.45 11.91
N PHE A 250 -7.66 4.47 11.54
CA PHE A 250 -7.39 3.51 10.49
C PHE A 250 -8.26 3.78 9.26
N VAL A 251 -7.78 3.38 8.07
CA VAL A 251 -8.56 3.43 6.83
C VAL A 251 -8.89 2.03 6.38
N GLY A 252 -10.18 1.81 6.12
CA GLY A 252 -10.68 0.67 5.38
C GLY A 252 -10.70 -0.66 6.14
N LEU A 253 -10.55 -0.67 7.47
CA LEU A 253 -10.71 -1.91 8.24
C LEU A 253 -12.15 -2.46 8.10
N SER A 254 -12.29 -3.77 7.92
CA SER A 254 -13.58 -4.44 7.81
C SER A 254 -14.33 -4.40 9.12
N ARG A 255 -15.60 -3.96 9.08
CA ARG A 255 -16.48 -4.12 10.24
C ARG A 255 -16.71 -5.60 10.52
N GLU A 256 -16.83 -6.41 9.47
CA GLU A 256 -17.07 -7.86 9.52
C GLU A 256 -15.92 -8.58 10.24
N THR A 257 -14.67 -8.30 9.86
CA THR A 257 -13.47 -8.87 10.53
C THR A 257 -13.45 -8.50 12.01
N LEU A 258 -13.71 -7.23 12.36
CA LEU A 258 -13.70 -6.79 13.75
C LEU A 258 -14.80 -7.45 14.58
N VAL A 259 -16.00 -7.62 14.02
CA VAL A 259 -17.11 -8.33 14.66
C VAL A 259 -16.79 -9.81 14.83
N ALA A 260 -16.25 -10.47 13.79
CA ALA A 260 -15.85 -11.88 13.84
C ALA A 260 -14.76 -12.12 14.91
N ALA A 261 -13.82 -11.19 15.06
CA ALA A 261 -12.80 -11.20 16.10
C ALA A 261 -13.30 -10.75 17.48
N ARG A 262 -14.60 -10.49 17.64
CA ARG A 262 -15.26 -10.09 18.89
C ARG A 262 -14.71 -8.78 19.47
N ILE A 263 -14.27 -7.87 18.62
CA ILE A 263 -13.86 -6.52 19.03
C ILE A 263 -15.11 -5.76 19.49
N PRO A 264 -15.16 -5.21 20.71
CA PRO A 264 -16.36 -4.55 21.18
C PRO A 264 -16.70 -3.30 20.38
N ALA A 265 -17.96 -3.15 19.96
CA ALA A 265 -18.42 -2.01 19.16
C ALA A 265 -18.22 -0.64 19.85
N TRP A 266 -18.16 -0.59 21.18
CA TRP A 266 -17.87 0.64 21.91
C TRP A 266 -16.41 1.09 21.77
N ALA A 267 -15.51 0.18 21.38
CA ALA A 267 -14.08 0.42 21.36
C ALA A 267 -13.64 1.23 20.13
N TYR A 268 -14.48 1.33 19.11
CA TYR A 268 -14.16 2.08 17.90
C TYR A 268 -15.32 2.96 17.44
N GLY A 269 -14.97 4.08 16.80
CA GLY A 269 -15.89 4.80 15.93
C GLY A 269 -15.69 4.36 14.50
N TYR A 270 -16.77 4.37 13.72
CA TYR A 270 -16.75 4.01 12.31
C TYR A 270 -17.51 5.09 11.54
N THR A 271 -16.89 5.62 10.49
CA THR A 271 -17.53 6.52 9.53
C THR A 271 -17.68 5.77 8.21
N ASP A 272 -18.92 5.49 7.84
CA ASP A 272 -19.36 5.12 6.49
C ASP A 272 -20.07 6.37 5.94
N ASP A 273 -19.92 6.68 4.66
CA ASP A 273 -20.63 7.80 4.01
C ASP A 273 -22.15 7.78 4.28
#